data_AF-A0A2W1JF63-F1
#
_entry.id   AF-A0A2W1JF63-F1
#
_cell.length_a   1.000
_cell.length_b   1.000
_cell.length_c   1.000
_cell.angle_alpha   90.00
_cell.angle_beta   90.00
_cell.angle_gamma   90.00
#
_symmetry.space_group_name_H-M   'P 1'
#
loop_
_entity.id
_entity.type
_entity.pdbx_description
1 polymer ?
#
loop_
_entity_poly.entity_id
_entity_poly.type
_entity_poly.pdbx_seq_one_letter_code
_entity_poly.pdbx_strand_id
1 'polypeptide(L)'
;MNGSADLMHEQLIEAANRAIFQCDQEYLRTIEVDVLAECLAGLTYETMAERLNYSARFIAADVAPKLFIKLTRATGEKVRKVTLREALKRLLKQQSAPEKSLKTSPLAYRPYPEGPVPLSSTFYIKRSEIESHCCQVVINPSTLIRIKAAKGMGKTSLVNRILQYAEIYQHQTAYLDCQSSSQASLKDLERFLQWLCLQIGRQLKLENKLADYWDSELLTSIDNCSQYFEDYLLPSTEEPLVLALDSVEQIFPYPDVAGDVLRMLRSWHEKSKSSPLWEKLRLVITHATEDYVSLDINHSPLTNVGEPISLDRFTSEQVQELAERYELQWQTQQIESLQKRVGGHPYLIHLAIYKSAVEQMSLQHILEASDQETGIYFSHLLRLREELLQSQDLAAAYGEIANSPTGIELNSLQIYHLQSLGLVKLTGNLVLPSCSLYQQYFQRELGRDAVT
;
A
#
# COMPACT_ATOMS: atom_id res chain seq x y z
N MET A 1 -4.26 -43.48 24.23
CA MET A 1 -5.42 -42.60 24.54
C MET A 1 -5.01 -41.21 25.05
N ASN A 2 -3.74 -40.77 24.94
CA ASN A 2 -3.29 -39.47 25.48
C ASN A 2 -3.39 -38.28 24.49
N GLY A 3 -3.39 -38.52 23.17
CA GLY A 3 -3.30 -37.44 22.18
C GLY A 3 -4.48 -36.46 22.11
N SER A 4 -5.66 -36.82 22.64
CA SER A 4 -6.83 -35.91 22.66
C SER A 4 -6.81 -34.94 23.85
N ALA A 5 -6.16 -35.31 24.96
CA ALA A 5 -6.09 -34.46 26.15
C ALA A 5 -4.99 -33.40 26.01
N ASP A 6 -3.85 -33.78 25.45
CA ASP A 6 -2.70 -32.89 25.21
C ASP A 6 -3.06 -31.77 24.22
N LEU A 7 -3.76 -32.12 23.12
CA LEU A 7 -4.25 -31.14 22.14
C LEU A 7 -5.22 -30.12 22.77
N MET A 8 -6.04 -30.56 23.73
CA MET A 8 -6.96 -29.65 24.44
C MET A 8 -6.20 -28.71 25.39
N HIS A 9 -5.10 -29.17 25.98
CA HIS A 9 -4.28 -28.34 26.87
C HIS A 9 -3.53 -27.26 26.09
N GLU A 10 -2.95 -27.60 24.95
CA GLU A 10 -2.30 -26.62 24.05
C GLU A 10 -3.27 -25.52 23.60
N GLN A 11 -4.48 -25.88 23.19
CA GLN A 11 -5.51 -24.90 22.80
C GLN A 11 -5.91 -23.96 23.93
N LEU A 12 -5.97 -24.45 25.17
CA LEU A 12 -6.30 -23.63 26.34
C LEU A 12 -5.15 -22.66 26.71
N ILE A 13 -3.91 -23.10 26.55
CA ILE A 13 -2.72 -22.26 26.76
C ILE A 13 -2.65 -21.17 25.68
N GLU A 14 -2.95 -21.51 24.43
CA GLU A 14 -2.99 -20.52 23.35
C GLU A 14 -4.10 -19.48 23.57
N ALA A 15 -5.29 -19.93 23.97
CA ALA A 15 -6.40 -19.03 24.30
C ALA A 15 -6.07 -18.08 25.46
N ALA A 16 -5.35 -18.57 26.47
CA ALA A 16 -4.85 -17.78 27.59
C ALA A 16 -3.83 -16.73 27.14
N ASN A 17 -2.84 -17.14 26.34
CA ASN A 17 -1.83 -16.25 25.78
C ASN A 17 -2.46 -15.12 24.93
N ARG A 18 -3.42 -15.46 24.08
CA ARG A 18 -4.13 -14.50 23.23
C ARG A 18 -4.94 -13.50 24.05
N ALA A 19 -5.64 -13.96 25.09
CA ALA A 19 -6.44 -13.11 25.96
C ALA A 19 -5.56 -12.14 26.77
N ILE A 20 -4.41 -12.61 27.29
CA ILE A 20 -3.47 -11.76 28.01
C ILE A 20 -2.82 -10.74 27.07
N PHE A 21 -2.42 -11.14 25.87
CA PHE A 21 -1.88 -10.21 24.87
C PHE A 21 -2.88 -9.10 24.51
N GLN A 22 -4.16 -9.44 24.33
CA GLN A 22 -5.20 -8.44 24.05
C GLN A 22 -5.39 -7.43 25.19
N CYS A 23 -5.20 -7.85 26.45
CA CYS A 23 -5.44 -7.01 27.62
C CYS A 23 -4.21 -6.20 28.04
N ASP A 24 -3.05 -6.84 28.11
CA ASP A 24 -1.82 -6.27 28.69
C ASP A 24 -0.71 -6.03 27.64
N GLN A 25 -0.92 -6.39 26.36
CA GLN A 25 0.08 -6.30 25.27
C GLN A 25 1.39 -7.06 25.54
N GLU A 26 1.33 -8.07 26.43
CA GLU A 26 2.45 -8.96 26.77
C GLU A 26 2.04 -10.44 26.57
N TYR A 27 3.01 -11.29 26.21
CA TYR A 27 2.82 -12.75 26.18
C TYR A 27 3.21 -13.39 27.53
N LEU A 28 2.69 -14.60 27.81
CA LEU A 28 3.16 -15.37 28.97
C LEU A 28 4.63 -15.72 28.79
N ARG A 29 5.40 -15.57 29.86
CA ARG A 29 6.79 -16.01 29.91
C ARG A 29 6.84 -17.53 29.90
N THR A 30 7.95 -18.12 29.46
CA THR A 30 8.14 -19.59 29.40
C THR A 30 7.75 -20.28 30.71
N ILE A 31 8.21 -19.76 31.85
CA ILE A 31 7.85 -20.31 33.16
C ILE A 31 6.37 -20.17 33.52
N GLU A 32 5.68 -19.14 33.04
CA GLU A 32 4.24 -18.96 33.24
C GLU A 32 3.44 -19.93 32.37
N VAL A 33 3.92 -20.23 31.15
CA VAL A 33 3.35 -21.26 30.27
C VAL A 33 3.50 -22.65 30.87
N ASP A 34 4.68 -22.99 31.38
CA ASP A 34 4.95 -24.29 31.99
C ASP A 34 4.10 -24.50 33.26
N VAL A 35 4.03 -23.48 34.13
CA VAL A 35 3.18 -23.52 35.33
C VAL A 35 1.69 -23.61 34.96
N LEU A 36 1.26 -22.94 33.88
CA LEU A 36 -0.10 -23.03 33.39
C LEU A 36 -0.45 -24.43 32.90
N ALA A 37 0.45 -25.05 32.13
CA ALA A 37 0.30 -26.41 31.62
C ALA A 37 0.16 -27.43 32.77
N GLU A 38 1.05 -27.37 33.75
CA GLU A 38 1.00 -28.28 34.91
C GLU A 38 -0.24 -28.02 35.79
N CYS A 39 -0.73 -26.78 35.85
CA CYS A 39 -1.97 -26.47 36.56
C CYS A 39 -3.18 -27.09 35.84
N LEU A 40 -3.19 -27.11 34.51
CA LEU A 40 -4.21 -27.75 33.70
C LEU A 40 -4.16 -29.28 33.76
N ALA A 41 -2.98 -29.85 34.05
CA ALA A 41 -2.77 -31.26 34.34
C ALA A 41 -3.20 -31.67 35.77
N GLY A 42 -3.47 -30.70 36.65
CA GLY A 42 -4.00 -30.94 38.00
C GLY A 42 -2.94 -31.25 39.07
N LEU A 43 -1.66 -30.98 38.80
CA LEU A 43 -0.57 -31.25 39.76
C LEU A 43 -0.57 -30.27 40.94
N THR A 44 0.06 -30.66 42.05
CA THR A 44 0.30 -29.78 43.22
C THR A 44 1.54 -28.89 43.00
N TYR A 45 1.70 -27.82 43.79
CA TYR A 45 2.86 -26.93 43.61
C TYR A 45 4.20 -27.61 43.96
N GLU A 46 4.16 -28.61 44.83
CA GLU A 46 5.31 -29.42 45.22
C GLU A 46 5.74 -30.33 44.06
N THR A 47 4.78 -31.00 43.41
CA THR A 47 5.04 -31.89 42.27
C THR A 47 5.42 -31.12 41.00
N MET A 48 4.88 -29.90 40.81
CA MET A 48 5.32 -28.97 39.76
C MET A 48 6.76 -28.53 39.95
N ALA A 49 7.12 -28.18 41.19
CA ALA A 49 8.45 -27.71 41.55
C ALA A 49 9.53 -28.76 41.27
N GLU A 50 9.25 -30.02 41.61
CA GLU A 50 10.15 -31.15 41.30
C GLU A 50 10.31 -31.38 39.79
N ARG A 51 9.23 -31.28 39.01
CA ARG A 51 9.28 -31.51 37.55
C ARG A 51 9.95 -30.37 36.78
N LEU A 52 9.69 -29.14 37.19
CA LEU A 52 10.20 -27.94 36.52
C LEU A 52 11.56 -27.49 37.09
N ASN A 53 12.15 -28.23 38.04
CA ASN A 53 13.40 -27.89 38.74
C ASN A 53 13.38 -26.50 39.41
N TYR A 54 12.26 -26.13 40.03
CA TYR A 54 12.12 -24.89 40.81
C TYR A 54 11.78 -25.19 42.28
N SER A 55 11.86 -24.20 43.16
CA SER A 55 11.36 -24.37 44.54
C SER A 55 9.83 -24.22 44.60
N ALA A 56 9.17 -25.06 45.40
CA ALA A 56 7.72 -24.97 45.62
C ALA A 56 7.30 -23.58 46.14
N ARG A 57 8.16 -22.95 46.95
CA ARG A 57 7.96 -21.57 47.44
C ARG A 57 7.97 -20.54 46.31
N PHE A 58 8.85 -20.69 45.32
CA PHE A 58 8.93 -19.76 44.19
C PHE A 58 7.70 -19.85 43.28
N ILE A 59 7.24 -21.08 42.96
CA ILE A 59 6.03 -21.26 42.15
C ILE A 59 4.78 -20.77 42.89
N ALA A 60 4.62 -21.14 44.17
CA ALA A 60 3.42 -20.83 44.94
C ALA A 60 3.32 -19.36 45.39
N ALA A 61 4.46 -18.71 45.69
CA ALA A 61 4.47 -17.33 46.20
C ALA A 61 4.67 -16.27 45.11
N ASP A 62 5.31 -16.60 43.98
CA ASP A 62 5.68 -15.60 42.97
C ASP A 62 4.99 -15.84 41.62
N VAL A 63 5.22 -17.00 41.00
CA VAL A 63 4.79 -17.25 39.61
C VAL A 63 3.28 -17.45 39.50
N ALA A 64 2.70 -18.36 40.28
CA ALA A 64 1.28 -18.71 40.18
C ALA A 64 0.31 -17.57 40.56
N PRO A 65 0.55 -16.77 41.63
CA PRO A 65 -0.31 -15.64 41.96
C PRO A 65 -0.33 -14.56 40.87
N LYS A 66 0.83 -14.21 40.31
CA LYS A 66 0.94 -13.22 39.22
C LYS A 66 0.22 -13.70 37.96
N LEU A 67 0.40 -14.98 37.60
CA LEU A 67 -0.30 -15.61 36.49
C LEU A 67 -1.82 -15.54 36.65
N PHE A 68 -2.36 -15.87 37.84
CA PHE A 68 -3.81 -15.83 38.06
C PHE A 68 -4.38 -14.41 38.08
N ILE A 69 -3.61 -13.40 38.48
CA ILE A 69 -4.01 -11.99 38.38
C ILE A 69 -4.12 -11.57 36.92
N LYS A 70 -3.11 -11.89 36.09
CA LYS A 70 -3.13 -11.63 34.65
C LYS A 70 -4.32 -12.30 33.99
N LEU A 71 -4.56 -13.58 34.30
CA LEU A 71 -5.70 -14.33 33.77
C LEU A 71 -7.04 -13.75 34.23
N THR A 72 -7.16 -13.35 35.51
CA THR A 72 -8.39 -12.72 36.01
C THR A 72 -8.71 -11.42 35.30
N ARG A 73 -7.69 -10.62 34.97
CA ARG A 73 -7.86 -9.39 34.21
C ARG A 73 -8.25 -9.70 32.76
N ALA A 74 -7.57 -10.65 32.13
CA ALA A 74 -7.79 -11.03 30.75
C ALA A 74 -9.14 -11.74 30.51
N THR A 75 -9.65 -12.49 31.48
CA THR A 75 -10.94 -13.20 31.37
C THR A 75 -12.12 -12.35 31.83
N GLY A 76 -11.87 -11.28 32.61
CA GLY A 76 -12.91 -10.51 33.30
C GLY A 76 -13.59 -11.25 34.45
N GLU A 77 -13.16 -12.46 34.82
CA GLU A 77 -13.68 -13.26 35.93
C GLU A 77 -12.57 -13.77 36.85
N LYS A 78 -12.87 -13.98 38.14
CA LYS A 78 -11.84 -14.37 39.13
C LYS A 78 -11.30 -15.77 38.86
N VAL A 79 -10.06 -15.86 38.37
CA VAL A 79 -9.37 -17.12 38.08
C VAL A 79 -8.58 -17.60 39.31
N ARG A 80 -8.81 -18.84 39.70
CA ARG A 80 -8.04 -19.59 40.71
C ARG A 80 -7.64 -20.94 40.12
N LYS A 81 -6.66 -21.62 40.71
CA LYS A 81 -6.21 -22.97 40.26
C LYS A 81 -7.38 -23.95 40.02
N VAL A 82 -8.42 -23.90 40.88
CA VAL A 82 -9.60 -24.76 40.78
C VAL A 82 -10.56 -24.36 39.65
N THR A 83 -10.68 -23.07 39.34
CA THR A 83 -11.60 -22.54 38.32
C THR A 83 -10.94 -22.30 36.96
N LEU A 84 -9.62 -22.41 36.90
CA LEU A 84 -8.77 -22.16 35.74
C LEU A 84 -9.24 -22.90 34.48
N ARG A 85 -9.50 -24.21 34.60
CA ARG A 85 -9.86 -25.04 33.45
C ARG A 85 -11.21 -24.65 32.86
N GLU A 86 -12.17 -24.27 33.69
CA GLU A 86 -13.49 -23.84 33.22
C GLU A 86 -13.43 -22.44 32.61
N ALA A 87 -12.68 -21.52 33.24
CA ALA A 87 -12.48 -20.16 32.73
C ALA A 87 -11.84 -20.17 31.33
N LEU A 88 -10.77 -20.95 31.14
CA LEU A 88 -10.12 -21.05 29.84
C LEU A 88 -10.98 -21.76 28.79
N LYS A 89 -11.81 -22.73 29.17
CA LYS A 89 -12.78 -23.34 28.25
C LYS A 89 -13.87 -22.36 27.81
N ARG A 90 -14.31 -21.45 28.68
CA ARG A 90 -15.26 -20.37 28.31
C ARG A 90 -14.61 -19.37 27.37
N LEU A 91 -13.36 -18.97 27.64
CA LEU A 91 -12.56 -18.14 26.74
C LEU A 91 -12.42 -18.77 25.36
N LEU A 92 -12.03 -20.04 25.31
CA LEU A 92 -11.87 -20.77 24.05
C LEU A 92 -13.21 -20.84 23.28
N LYS A 93 -14.35 -21.03 23.96
CA LYS A 93 -15.69 -21.00 23.36
C LYS A 93 -16.11 -19.61 22.87
N GLN A 94 -15.78 -18.55 23.60
CA GLN A 94 -16.02 -17.17 23.16
C GLN A 94 -15.18 -16.81 21.93
N GLN A 95 -13.95 -17.33 21.85
CA GLN A 95 -13.05 -17.13 20.70
C GLN A 95 -13.41 -18.02 19.49
N SER A 96 -14.27 -19.03 19.65
CA SER A 96 -14.67 -19.97 18.58
C SER A 96 -16.13 -19.83 18.12
N ALA A 97 -16.90 -18.90 18.71
CA ALA A 97 -18.23 -18.55 18.20
C ALA A 97 -18.10 -17.53 17.05
N PRO A 98 -18.89 -17.65 15.95
CA PRO A 98 -18.95 -16.62 14.93
C PRO A 98 -19.49 -15.33 15.56
N GLU A 99 -18.74 -14.24 15.41
CA GLU A 99 -19.00 -12.93 16.02
C GLU A 99 -20.45 -12.47 15.82
N LYS A 100 -21.28 -12.56 16.87
CA LYS A 100 -22.48 -11.72 16.97
C LYS A 100 -22.07 -10.38 17.52
N SER A 101 -22.04 -9.40 16.63
CA SER A 101 -21.75 -8.00 16.84
C SER A 101 -22.66 -7.37 17.91
N LEU A 102 -22.09 -7.09 19.07
CA LEU A 102 -22.46 -5.94 19.89
C LEU A 102 -21.22 -5.04 19.98
N LYS A 103 -20.92 -4.37 18.86
CA LYS A 103 -19.92 -3.29 18.82
C LYS A 103 -20.65 -1.99 19.14
N THR A 104 -20.62 -1.57 20.40
CA THR A 104 -20.43 -0.15 20.68
C THR A 104 -18.93 0.10 20.58
N SER A 105 -18.40 0.17 19.35
CA SER A 105 -17.08 0.74 19.12
C SER A 105 -17.16 2.24 19.46
N PRO A 106 -16.12 2.84 20.08
CA PRO A 106 -15.96 4.28 19.97
C PRO A 106 -15.94 4.59 18.47
N LEU A 107 -16.78 5.53 18.00
CA LEU A 107 -16.92 5.95 16.60
C LEU A 107 -15.61 5.69 15.85
N ALA A 108 -15.56 4.59 15.07
CA ALA A 108 -14.34 4.22 14.36
C ALA A 108 -14.00 5.41 13.48
N TYR A 109 -12.85 6.06 13.72
CA TYR A 109 -12.44 7.20 12.94
C TYR A 109 -12.41 6.80 11.47
N ARG A 110 -13.29 7.42 10.67
CA ARG A 110 -13.39 7.22 9.22
C ARG A 110 -12.60 8.36 8.59
N PRO A 111 -11.33 8.16 8.22
CA PRO A 111 -10.54 9.22 7.59
C PRO A 111 -11.17 9.63 6.27
N TYR A 112 -11.06 10.91 5.94
CA TYR A 112 -11.39 11.39 4.61
C TYR A 112 -10.51 10.63 3.58
N PRO A 113 -11.07 10.16 2.44
CA PRO A 113 -10.33 9.36 1.47
C PRO A 113 -9.43 10.27 0.64
N GLU A 114 -8.35 10.73 1.25
CA GLU A 114 -7.28 11.48 0.61
C GLU A 114 -5.96 10.72 0.71
N GLY A 115 -5.16 10.82 -0.36
CA GLY A 115 -3.83 10.20 -0.39
C GLY A 115 -3.84 8.67 -0.29
N PRO A 116 -2.71 8.07 0.12
CA PRO A 116 -2.57 6.63 0.26
C PRO A 116 -3.35 6.09 1.46
N VAL A 117 -3.91 4.90 1.29
CA VAL A 117 -4.65 4.21 2.35
C VAL A 117 -3.65 3.60 3.35
N PRO A 118 -3.72 3.96 4.65
CA PRO A 118 -2.79 3.47 5.67
C PRO A 118 -2.71 1.95 5.76
N LEU A 119 -1.58 1.43 6.23
CA LEU A 119 -1.33 -0.02 6.37
C LEU A 119 -2.33 -0.69 7.31
N SER A 120 -2.72 -0.02 8.40
CA SER A 120 -3.67 -0.51 9.40
C SER A 120 -5.14 -0.22 9.04
N SER A 121 -5.41 0.43 7.91
CA SER A 121 -6.77 0.84 7.56
C SER A 121 -7.65 -0.37 7.20
N THR A 122 -8.79 -0.47 7.89
CA THR A 122 -9.86 -1.42 7.57
C THR A 122 -10.59 -1.10 6.27
N PHE A 123 -10.31 0.05 5.64
CA PHE A 123 -10.92 0.45 4.37
C PHE A 123 -10.07 0.10 3.15
N TYR A 124 -8.92 -0.57 3.33
CA TYR A 124 -8.10 -1.03 2.22
C TYR A 124 -8.66 -2.29 1.56
N ILE A 125 -9.01 -2.20 0.28
CA ILE A 125 -9.40 -3.37 -0.51
C ILE A 125 -8.15 -4.03 -1.10
N LYS A 126 -7.97 -5.31 -0.78
CA LYS A 126 -6.80 -6.08 -1.23
C LYS A 126 -6.95 -6.46 -2.69
N ARG A 127 -5.88 -6.29 -3.46
CA ARG A 127 -5.69 -6.83 -4.80
C ARG A 127 -4.86 -8.11 -4.71
N SER A 128 -5.47 -9.15 -4.15
CA SER A 128 -4.78 -10.35 -3.63
C SER A 128 -3.71 -10.92 -4.55
N GLU A 129 -3.98 -11.09 -5.84
CA GLU A 129 -3.05 -11.68 -6.80
C GLU A 129 -1.82 -10.79 -7.03
N ILE A 130 -2.05 -9.52 -7.39
CA ILE A 130 -0.99 -8.53 -7.67
C ILE A 130 -0.16 -8.26 -6.41
N GLU A 131 -0.81 -8.06 -5.26
CA GLU A 131 -0.12 -7.81 -3.99
C GLU A 131 0.75 -8.99 -3.57
N SER A 132 0.20 -10.21 -3.62
CA SER A 132 0.95 -11.41 -3.24
C SER A 132 2.16 -11.60 -4.17
N HIS A 133 1.98 -11.37 -5.47
CA HIS A 133 3.07 -11.43 -6.43
C HIS A 133 4.14 -10.36 -6.13
N CYS A 134 3.77 -9.09 -5.94
CA CYS A 134 4.74 -8.04 -5.62
C CYS A 134 5.53 -8.34 -4.34
N CYS A 135 4.86 -8.81 -3.29
CA CYS A 135 5.50 -9.20 -2.04
C CYS A 135 6.46 -10.40 -2.21
N GLN A 136 6.10 -11.38 -3.03
CA GLN A 136 6.98 -12.52 -3.32
C GLN A 136 8.19 -12.13 -4.16
N VAL A 137 8.02 -11.21 -5.12
CA VAL A 137 9.11 -10.78 -5.99
C VAL A 137 10.06 -9.87 -5.23
N VAL A 138 9.58 -8.92 -4.41
CA VAL A 138 10.45 -7.89 -3.78
C VAL A 138 11.55 -8.46 -2.89
N ILE A 139 11.36 -9.63 -2.29
CA ILE A 139 12.37 -10.27 -1.43
C ILE A 139 13.51 -10.90 -2.25
N ASN A 140 13.27 -11.18 -3.54
CA ASN A 140 14.26 -11.82 -4.38
C ASN A 140 15.39 -10.83 -4.77
N PRO A 141 16.63 -11.33 -4.84
CA PRO A 141 17.74 -10.63 -5.46
C PRO A 141 17.41 -10.02 -6.83
N SER A 142 18.07 -8.91 -7.16
CA SER A 142 17.96 -8.29 -8.49
C SER A 142 16.55 -7.89 -8.94
N THR A 143 15.68 -7.56 -7.99
CA THR A 143 14.30 -7.21 -8.31
C THR A 143 14.15 -5.76 -8.75
N LEU A 144 13.42 -5.56 -9.85
CA LEU A 144 12.84 -4.28 -10.23
C LEU A 144 11.34 -4.46 -10.47
N ILE A 145 10.49 -3.84 -9.65
CA ILE A 145 9.03 -3.81 -9.81
C ILE A 145 8.63 -2.45 -10.38
N ARG A 146 7.83 -2.43 -11.45
CA ARG A 146 7.32 -1.21 -12.09
C ARG A 146 5.80 -1.15 -12.00
N ILE A 147 5.28 -0.29 -11.14
CA ILE A 147 3.84 -0.11 -10.90
C ILE A 147 3.31 1.03 -11.76
N LYS A 148 2.50 0.69 -12.77
CA LYS A 148 1.89 1.63 -13.72
C LYS A 148 0.39 1.70 -13.51
N ALA A 149 -0.14 2.91 -13.26
CA ALA A 149 -1.57 3.17 -13.23
C ALA A 149 -1.86 4.67 -13.15
N ALA A 150 -3.04 5.13 -13.59
CA ALA A 150 -3.45 6.52 -13.42
C ALA A 150 -3.41 7.01 -11.95
N LYS A 151 -3.42 8.33 -11.77
CA LYS A 151 -3.43 8.95 -10.43
C LYS A 151 -4.67 8.51 -9.64
N GLY A 152 -4.51 8.22 -8.35
CA GLY A 152 -5.62 7.77 -7.49
C GLY A 152 -6.06 6.31 -7.67
N MET A 153 -5.29 5.50 -8.41
CA MET A 153 -5.51 4.05 -8.54
C MET A 153 -4.93 3.22 -7.36
N GLY A 154 -4.26 3.86 -6.40
CA GLY A 154 -3.70 3.20 -5.20
C GLY A 154 -2.26 2.70 -5.35
N LYS A 155 -1.45 3.29 -6.25
CA LYS A 155 -0.03 2.96 -6.43
C LYS A 155 0.77 3.09 -5.13
N THR A 156 0.74 4.26 -4.50
CA THR A 156 1.43 4.52 -3.22
C THR A 156 0.94 3.60 -2.10
N SER A 157 -0.36 3.30 -2.05
CA SER A 157 -0.91 2.34 -1.08
C SER A 157 -0.31 0.93 -1.26
N LEU A 158 -0.05 0.50 -2.50
CA LEU A 158 0.61 -0.77 -2.80
C LEU A 158 2.11 -0.71 -2.44
N VAL A 159 2.82 0.37 -2.80
CA VAL A 159 4.23 0.56 -2.44
C VAL A 159 4.45 0.45 -0.94
N ASN A 160 3.64 1.13 -0.13
CA ASN A 160 3.77 1.08 1.32
C ASN A 160 3.62 -0.35 1.86
N ARG A 161 2.78 -1.18 1.23
CA ARG A 161 2.59 -2.59 1.62
C ARG A 161 3.74 -3.47 1.19
N ILE A 162 4.31 -3.22 0.00
CA ILE A 162 5.53 -3.89 -0.48
C ILE A 162 6.69 -3.60 0.47
N LEU A 163 6.87 -2.34 0.87
CA LEU A 163 7.92 -1.94 1.82
C LEU A 163 7.69 -2.56 3.21
N GLN A 164 6.45 -2.52 3.73
CA GLN A 164 6.12 -3.19 4.99
C GLN A 164 6.44 -4.69 4.93
N TYR A 165 6.15 -5.34 3.80
CA TYR A 165 6.48 -6.76 3.63
C TYR A 165 8.01 -6.98 3.61
N ALA A 166 8.76 -6.12 2.93
CA ALA A 166 10.23 -6.19 2.93
C ALA A 166 10.84 -6.02 4.32
N GLU A 167 10.29 -5.12 5.15
CA GLU A 167 10.72 -4.92 6.55
C GLU A 167 10.49 -6.19 7.40
N ILE A 168 9.38 -6.90 7.19
CA ILE A 168 9.10 -8.18 7.87
C ILE A 168 10.19 -9.22 7.53
N TYR A 169 10.75 -9.17 6.32
CA TYR A 169 11.87 -9.99 5.86
C TYR A 169 13.24 -9.36 6.16
N GLN A 170 13.30 -8.43 7.11
CA GLN A 170 14.53 -7.79 7.61
C GLN A 170 15.30 -7.03 6.52
N HIS A 171 14.64 -6.55 5.47
CA HIS A 171 15.27 -5.66 4.49
C HIS A 171 15.17 -4.22 4.97
N GLN A 172 16.21 -3.42 4.69
CA GLN A 172 16.14 -1.98 4.84
C GLN A 172 15.24 -1.40 3.76
N THR A 173 14.47 -0.38 4.09
CA THR A 173 13.56 0.28 3.16
C THR A 173 13.89 1.76 3.05
N ALA A 174 13.82 2.29 1.84
CA ALA A 174 13.85 3.72 1.58
C ALA A 174 12.72 4.07 0.62
N TYR A 175 11.90 5.06 0.99
CA TYR A 175 10.78 5.54 0.20
C TYR A 175 10.99 7.00 -0.19
N LEU A 176 10.98 7.28 -1.48
CA LEU A 176 11.05 8.64 -2.00
C LEU A 176 9.89 8.93 -2.92
N ASP A 177 9.14 9.99 -2.61
CA ASP A 177 8.14 10.55 -3.51
C ASP A 177 8.74 11.71 -4.28
N CYS A 178 8.83 11.61 -5.61
CA CYS A 178 9.38 12.68 -6.43
C CYS A 178 8.55 13.97 -6.35
N GLN A 179 7.27 13.91 -5.94
CA GLN A 179 6.45 15.10 -5.68
C GLN A 179 6.96 15.94 -4.49
N SER A 180 7.70 15.32 -3.57
CA SER A 180 8.28 16.02 -2.40
C SER A 180 9.58 16.78 -2.73
N SER A 181 10.12 16.58 -3.94
CA SER A 181 11.33 17.26 -4.39
C SER A 181 11.04 18.70 -4.81
N SER A 182 12.01 19.59 -4.61
CA SER A 182 11.86 20.97 -5.07
C SER A 182 11.88 21.03 -6.60
N GLN A 183 11.13 21.95 -7.20
CA GLN A 183 11.19 22.19 -8.65
C GLN A 183 12.61 22.52 -9.14
N ALA A 184 13.43 23.14 -8.29
CA ALA A 184 14.83 23.43 -8.59
C ALA A 184 15.72 22.17 -8.61
N SER A 185 15.34 21.14 -7.85
CA SER A 185 16.01 19.84 -7.84
C SER A 185 15.57 18.99 -9.02
N LEU A 186 14.30 18.99 -9.41
CA LEU A 186 13.79 18.19 -10.53
C LEU A 186 14.35 18.62 -11.90
N LYS A 187 14.73 19.89 -12.04
CA LYS A 187 15.27 20.49 -13.28
C LYS A 187 16.75 20.22 -13.53
N ASP A 188 17.48 19.81 -12.49
CA ASP A 188 18.94 19.75 -12.48
C ASP A 188 19.36 18.37 -12.04
N LEU A 189 20.04 17.64 -12.92
CA LEU A 189 20.40 16.24 -12.70
C LEU A 189 21.27 16.07 -11.45
N GLU A 190 22.27 16.93 -11.27
CA GLU A 190 23.18 16.85 -10.14
C GLU A 190 22.44 17.07 -8.82
N ARG A 191 21.61 18.11 -8.74
CA ARG A 191 20.80 18.41 -7.55
C ARG A 191 19.77 17.32 -7.27
N PHE A 192 19.16 16.74 -8.29
CA PHE A 192 18.23 15.62 -8.14
C PHE A 192 18.93 14.41 -7.50
N LEU A 193 20.11 14.03 -8.03
CA LEU A 193 20.84 12.86 -7.56
C LEU A 193 21.47 13.08 -6.18
N GLN A 194 21.97 14.28 -5.88
CA GLN A 194 22.40 14.64 -4.52
C GLN A 194 21.24 14.57 -3.53
N TRP A 195 20.06 15.09 -3.91
CA TRP A 195 18.85 14.96 -3.09
C TRP A 195 18.47 13.49 -2.88
N LEU A 196 18.48 12.68 -3.93
CA LEU A 196 18.19 11.24 -3.89
C LEU A 196 19.10 10.54 -2.86
N CYS A 197 20.42 10.67 -3.02
CA CYS A 197 21.41 10.07 -2.13
C CYS A 197 21.28 10.57 -0.68
N LEU A 198 21.05 11.86 -0.48
CA LEU A 198 20.86 12.45 0.84
C LEU A 198 19.62 11.87 1.55
N GLN A 199 18.48 11.80 0.86
CA GLN A 199 17.25 11.31 1.47
C GLN A 199 17.34 9.83 1.81
N ILE A 200 17.96 9.02 0.94
CA ILE A 200 18.20 7.59 1.21
C ILE A 200 19.11 7.43 2.42
N GLY A 201 20.26 8.13 2.44
CA GLY A 201 21.17 8.10 3.58
C GLY A 201 20.47 8.45 4.90
N ARG A 202 19.61 9.48 4.90
CA ARG A 202 18.83 9.87 6.10
C ARG A 202 17.85 8.79 6.56
N GLN A 203 17.14 8.14 5.63
CA GLN A 203 16.19 7.07 5.97
C GLN A 203 16.91 5.82 6.50
N LEU A 204 18.11 5.55 5.98
CA LEU A 204 19.01 4.52 6.47
C LEU A 204 19.76 4.92 7.76
N LYS A 205 19.50 6.12 8.31
CA LYS A 205 20.16 6.67 9.50
C LYS A 205 21.69 6.78 9.37
N LEU A 206 22.16 7.02 8.15
CA LEU A 206 23.56 7.24 7.82
C LEU A 206 23.89 8.74 7.86
N GLU A 207 25.16 9.04 8.13
CA GLU A 207 25.68 10.41 8.07
C GLU A 207 25.69 10.94 6.64
N ASN A 208 25.53 12.25 6.46
CA ASN A 208 25.65 12.84 5.14
C ASN A 208 27.14 12.97 4.77
N LYS A 209 27.60 12.15 3.83
CA LYS A 209 28.97 12.18 3.30
C LYS A 209 29.06 12.62 1.85
N LEU A 210 28.02 13.27 1.31
CA LEU A 210 28.02 13.67 -0.10
C LEU A 210 29.22 14.54 -0.46
N ALA A 211 29.61 15.49 0.40
CA ALA A 211 30.76 16.36 0.14
C ALA A 211 32.10 15.61 0.04
N ASP A 212 32.22 14.43 0.65
CA ASP A 212 33.46 13.65 0.65
C ASP A 212 33.59 12.76 -0.58
N TYR A 213 32.45 12.35 -1.17
CA TYR A 213 32.39 11.38 -2.27
C TYR A 213 32.02 12.01 -3.62
N TRP A 214 31.45 13.22 -3.63
CA TRP A 214 30.93 13.84 -4.84
C TRP A 214 32.02 14.68 -5.52
N ASP A 215 32.57 14.16 -6.61
CA ASP A 215 33.58 14.82 -7.42
C ASP A 215 32.93 15.46 -8.66
N SER A 216 32.68 16.77 -8.60
CA SER A 216 32.09 17.54 -9.70
C SER A 216 33.10 17.88 -10.81
N GLU A 217 34.39 17.57 -10.66
CA GLU A 217 35.44 17.89 -11.65
C GLU A 217 35.74 16.72 -12.61
N LEU A 218 35.77 15.49 -12.08
CA LEU A 218 36.21 14.31 -12.83
C LEU A 218 35.07 13.34 -13.22
N LEU A 219 33.98 13.31 -12.46
CA LEU A 219 32.91 12.34 -12.63
C LEU A 219 31.60 12.99 -13.10
N THR A 220 30.81 12.24 -13.86
CA THR A 220 29.44 12.66 -14.16
C THR A 220 28.58 12.55 -12.91
N SER A 221 27.47 13.28 -12.83
CA SER A 221 26.53 13.17 -11.70
C SER A 221 25.97 11.74 -11.53
N ILE A 222 25.85 10.99 -12.62
CA ILE A 222 25.41 9.59 -12.63
C ILE A 222 26.48 8.66 -12.05
N ASP A 223 27.75 8.88 -12.40
CA ASP A 223 28.87 8.13 -11.85
C ASP A 223 29.02 8.42 -10.35
N ASN A 224 28.96 9.68 -9.94
CA ASN A 224 28.97 10.10 -8.53
C ASN A 224 27.85 9.43 -7.73
N CYS A 225 26.61 9.44 -8.25
CA CYS A 225 25.48 8.78 -7.60
C CYS A 225 25.71 7.27 -7.48
N SER A 226 26.11 6.61 -8.58
CA SER A 226 26.35 5.16 -8.59
C SER A 226 27.48 4.77 -7.64
N GLN A 227 28.56 5.54 -7.60
CA GLN A 227 29.69 5.31 -6.71
C GLN A 227 29.30 5.55 -5.25
N TYR A 228 28.48 6.56 -4.94
CA TYR A 228 27.99 6.77 -3.57
C TYR A 228 27.16 5.58 -3.07
N PHE A 229 26.38 4.94 -3.94
CA PHE A 229 25.69 3.69 -3.61
C PHE A 229 26.68 2.54 -3.39
N GLU A 230 27.67 2.40 -4.27
CA GLU A 230 28.63 1.31 -4.28
C GLU A 230 29.62 1.37 -3.11
N ASP A 231 30.15 2.56 -2.79
CA ASP A 231 31.21 2.73 -1.81
C ASP A 231 30.69 3.07 -0.40
N TYR A 232 29.48 3.63 -0.29
CA TYR A 232 28.93 4.09 0.99
C TYR A 232 27.60 3.45 1.36
N LEU A 233 26.53 3.63 0.57
CA LEU A 233 25.19 3.22 1.02
C LEU A 233 25.04 1.70 1.16
N LEU A 234 25.36 0.93 0.11
CA LEU A 234 25.18 -0.53 0.10
C LEU A 234 26.17 -1.29 1.01
N PRO A 235 27.43 -0.84 1.18
CA PRO A 235 28.34 -1.45 2.16
C PRO A 235 27.99 -1.11 3.61
N SER A 236 27.30 0.00 3.87
CA SER A 236 26.96 0.43 5.23
C SER A 236 25.83 -0.40 5.87
N THR A 237 25.17 -1.28 5.11
CA THR A 237 24.15 -2.19 5.62
C THR A 237 24.50 -3.64 5.32
N GLU A 238 24.34 -4.52 6.31
CA GLU A 238 24.46 -5.96 6.08
C GLU A 238 23.25 -6.45 5.28
N GLU A 239 22.07 -5.96 5.64
CA GLU A 239 20.82 -6.35 5.04
C GLU A 239 20.60 -5.69 3.67
N PRO A 240 19.79 -6.32 2.80
CA PRO A 240 19.49 -5.74 1.51
C PRO A 240 18.56 -4.53 1.59
N LEU A 241 18.64 -3.66 0.58
CA LEU A 241 17.90 -2.39 0.49
C LEU A 241 16.79 -2.49 -0.55
N VAL A 242 15.55 -2.21 -0.15
CA VAL A 242 14.42 -1.92 -1.05
C VAL A 242 14.24 -0.43 -1.18
N LEU A 243 14.57 0.12 -2.35
CA LEU A 243 14.36 1.51 -2.70
C LEU A 243 13.07 1.66 -3.51
N ALA A 244 12.09 2.37 -2.96
CA ALA A 244 10.88 2.78 -3.65
C ALA A 244 10.99 4.23 -4.15
N LEU A 245 10.83 4.42 -5.46
CA LEU A 245 10.69 5.71 -6.12
C LEU A 245 9.25 5.88 -6.60
N ASP A 246 8.49 6.71 -5.90
CA ASP A 246 7.09 6.99 -6.19
C ASP A 246 6.97 8.27 -7.04
N SER A 247 5.92 8.31 -7.86
CA SER A 247 5.61 9.46 -8.74
C SER A 247 6.74 9.85 -9.69
N VAL A 248 7.46 8.90 -10.29
CA VAL A 248 8.62 9.22 -11.15
C VAL A 248 8.22 10.04 -12.39
N GLU A 249 6.93 10.10 -12.73
CA GLU A 249 6.44 11.02 -13.76
C GLU A 249 6.80 12.51 -13.52
N GLN A 250 7.12 12.91 -12.28
CA GLN A 250 7.47 14.29 -11.94
C GLN A 250 8.78 14.78 -12.60
N ILE A 251 9.69 13.88 -12.98
CA ILE A 251 10.92 14.26 -13.70
C ILE A 251 10.72 14.30 -15.23
N PHE A 252 9.61 13.79 -15.77
CA PHE A 252 9.40 13.70 -17.22
C PHE A 252 9.28 15.04 -17.95
N PRO A 253 8.78 16.14 -17.33
CA PRO A 253 8.89 17.47 -17.93
C PRO A 253 10.33 17.94 -18.20
N TYR A 254 11.34 17.21 -17.70
CA TYR A 254 12.77 17.49 -17.85
C TYR A 254 13.46 16.32 -18.56
N PRO A 255 13.44 16.28 -19.90
CA PRO A 255 13.86 15.13 -20.69
C PRO A 255 15.27 14.62 -20.39
N ASP A 256 16.22 15.53 -20.22
CA ASP A 256 17.62 15.19 -19.95
C ASP A 256 17.76 14.49 -18.59
N VAL A 257 17.11 15.03 -17.55
CA VAL A 257 17.08 14.44 -16.21
C VAL A 257 16.37 13.08 -16.22
N ALA A 258 15.17 13.01 -16.82
CA ALA A 258 14.41 11.77 -16.91
C ALA A 258 15.19 10.67 -17.64
N GLY A 259 15.83 11.01 -18.76
CA GLY A 259 16.59 10.05 -19.56
C GLY A 259 17.75 9.44 -18.79
N ASP A 260 18.55 10.27 -18.15
CA ASP A 260 19.73 9.83 -17.41
C ASP A 260 19.37 9.05 -16.14
N VAL A 261 18.39 9.54 -15.36
CA VAL A 261 17.93 8.85 -14.15
C VAL A 261 17.39 7.45 -14.49
N LEU A 262 16.56 7.33 -15.54
CA LEU A 262 15.98 6.03 -15.89
C LEU A 262 17.01 5.07 -16.49
N ARG A 263 17.97 5.57 -17.27
CA ARG A 263 19.12 4.77 -17.74
C ARG A 263 19.97 4.29 -16.57
N MET A 264 20.19 5.12 -15.56
CA MET A 264 20.91 4.75 -14.34
C MET A 264 20.17 3.65 -13.57
N LEU A 265 18.86 3.79 -13.32
CA LEU A 265 18.07 2.76 -12.65
C LEU A 265 18.07 1.43 -13.41
N ARG A 266 18.00 1.47 -14.75
CA ARG A 266 18.19 0.28 -15.59
C ARG A 266 19.57 -0.34 -15.39
N SER A 267 20.63 0.47 -15.41
CA SER A 267 22.01 0.02 -15.23
C SER A 267 22.20 -0.64 -13.87
N TRP A 268 21.66 -0.07 -12.79
CA TRP A 268 21.71 -0.65 -11.44
C TRP A 268 21.03 -2.02 -11.38
N HIS A 269 19.86 -2.18 -12.00
CA HIS A 269 19.18 -3.47 -12.10
C HIS A 269 19.93 -4.50 -12.96
N GLU A 270 20.63 -4.09 -14.03
CA GLU A 270 21.48 -5.03 -14.77
C GLU A 270 22.73 -5.41 -13.98
N LYS A 271 23.34 -4.45 -13.27
CA LYS A 271 24.48 -4.71 -12.36
C LYS A 271 24.10 -5.70 -11.26
N SER A 272 22.91 -5.60 -10.69
CA SER A 272 22.48 -6.49 -9.60
C SER A 272 22.52 -7.97 -9.97
N LYS A 273 22.35 -8.31 -11.26
CA LYS A 273 22.38 -9.69 -11.77
C LYS A 273 23.79 -10.30 -11.81
N SER A 274 24.84 -9.49 -11.70
CA SER A 274 26.23 -9.91 -11.88
C SER A 274 27.19 -9.44 -10.79
N SER A 275 26.78 -8.50 -9.94
CA SER A 275 27.56 -8.01 -8.81
C SER A 275 26.88 -8.36 -7.48
N PRO A 276 27.55 -9.12 -6.59
CA PRO A 276 27.02 -9.47 -5.27
C PRO A 276 26.65 -8.25 -4.41
N LEU A 277 27.32 -7.12 -4.63
CA LEU A 277 27.02 -5.89 -3.92
C LEU A 277 25.71 -5.27 -4.41
N TRP A 278 25.55 -5.14 -5.73
CA TRP A 278 24.34 -4.59 -6.34
C TRP A 278 23.13 -5.55 -6.21
N GLU A 279 23.38 -6.85 -6.01
CA GLU A 279 22.35 -7.84 -5.67
C GLU A 279 21.56 -7.46 -4.40
N LYS A 280 22.18 -6.67 -3.50
CA LYS A 280 21.52 -6.13 -2.31
C LYS A 280 20.46 -5.09 -2.63
N LEU A 281 20.50 -4.44 -3.79
CA LEU A 281 19.54 -3.40 -4.17
C LEU A 281 18.32 -4.01 -4.86
N ARG A 282 17.12 -3.69 -4.37
CA ARG A 282 15.84 -3.95 -5.01
C ARG A 282 15.15 -2.62 -5.29
N LEU A 283 14.52 -2.50 -6.46
CA LEU A 283 13.88 -1.27 -6.91
C LEU A 283 12.37 -1.46 -7.02
N VAL A 284 11.60 -0.49 -6.54
CA VAL A 284 10.16 -0.38 -6.76
C VAL A 284 9.89 0.99 -7.34
N ILE A 285 9.41 1.07 -8.58
CA ILE A 285 9.19 2.33 -9.27
C ILE A 285 7.70 2.47 -9.56
N THR A 286 7.11 3.62 -9.27
CA THR A 286 5.75 3.93 -9.73
C THR A 286 5.77 5.03 -10.77
N HIS A 287 4.82 4.95 -11.71
CA HIS A 287 4.54 6.04 -12.61
C HIS A 287 3.07 6.06 -13.03
N ALA A 288 2.52 7.26 -13.24
CA ALA A 288 1.19 7.43 -13.84
C ALA A 288 1.21 7.32 -15.36
N THR A 289 2.26 7.86 -15.97
CA THR A 289 2.46 7.96 -17.41
C THR A 289 3.82 7.36 -17.77
N GLU A 290 4.03 7.07 -19.04
CA GLU A 290 5.34 6.86 -19.67
C GLU A 290 5.47 7.92 -20.75
N ASP A 291 5.16 9.19 -20.42
CA ASP A 291 5.30 10.32 -21.33
C ASP A 291 6.79 10.57 -21.59
N TYR A 292 7.36 9.67 -22.39
CA TYR A 292 8.73 9.64 -22.89
C TYR A 292 8.81 10.40 -24.22
N VAL A 293 7.91 11.34 -24.48
CA VAL A 293 7.72 11.97 -25.80
C VAL A 293 9.00 12.63 -26.33
N SER A 294 9.96 12.93 -25.46
CA SER A 294 11.29 13.45 -25.79
C SER A 294 12.44 12.45 -25.65
N LEU A 295 12.21 11.26 -25.08
CA LEU A 295 13.20 10.21 -24.92
C LEU A 295 13.00 9.19 -26.04
N ASP A 296 13.63 9.46 -27.18
CA ASP A 296 13.77 8.58 -28.35
C ASP A 296 12.66 7.53 -28.51
N ILE A 297 11.73 7.84 -29.42
CA ILE A 297 10.42 7.22 -29.75
C ILE A 297 10.41 5.66 -29.79
N ASN A 298 11.57 5.01 -29.75
CA ASN A 298 11.68 3.56 -29.84
C ASN A 298 11.78 2.81 -28.52
N HIS A 299 12.33 3.34 -27.41
CA HIS A 299 12.45 2.54 -26.18
C HIS A 299 12.57 3.40 -24.92
N SER A 300 11.63 3.28 -23.98
CA SER A 300 11.93 3.77 -22.63
C SER A 300 13.11 2.99 -22.05
N PRO A 301 14.00 3.65 -21.29
CA PRO A 301 15.11 2.98 -20.65
C PRO A 301 14.68 1.81 -19.76
N LEU A 302 13.43 1.80 -19.27
CA LEU A 302 12.86 0.73 -18.46
C LEU A 302 11.90 -0.21 -19.24
N THR A 303 11.64 0.05 -20.52
CA THR A 303 10.85 -0.86 -21.37
C THR A 303 11.54 -2.21 -21.46
N ASN A 304 10.78 -3.30 -21.24
CA ASN A 304 11.23 -4.70 -21.21
C ASN A 304 12.22 -5.05 -20.08
N VAL A 305 12.28 -4.26 -19.01
CA VAL A 305 13.14 -4.53 -17.85
C VAL A 305 12.29 -4.63 -16.58
N GLY A 306 12.60 -5.60 -15.70
CA GLY A 306 11.87 -5.82 -14.44
C GLY A 306 10.42 -6.28 -14.63
N GLU A 307 9.72 -6.43 -13.51
CA GLU A 307 8.33 -6.91 -13.44
C GLU A 307 7.33 -5.77 -13.65
N PRO A 308 6.53 -5.79 -14.75
CA PRO A 308 5.49 -4.79 -14.98
C PRO A 308 4.22 -5.13 -14.19
N ILE A 309 3.77 -4.19 -13.36
CA ILE A 309 2.54 -4.28 -12.58
C ILE A 309 1.57 -3.19 -13.02
N SER A 310 0.43 -3.58 -13.59
CA SER A 310 -0.67 -2.65 -13.90
C SER A 310 -1.74 -2.74 -12.83
N LEU A 311 -2.27 -1.60 -12.35
CA LEU A 311 -3.38 -1.62 -11.40
C LEU A 311 -4.71 -1.42 -12.10
N ASP A 312 -5.57 -2.42 -11.97
CA ASP A 312 -6.92 -2.38 -12.49
C ASP A 312 -7.88 -1.58 -11.60
N ARG A 313 -9.00 -1.22 -12.23
CA ARG A 313 -10.14 -0.59 -11.58
C ARG A 313 -10.86 -1.62 -10.69
N PHE A 314 -11.59 -1.13 -9.70
CA PHE A 314 -12.33 -2.01 -8.80
C PHE A 314 -13.47 -2.76 -9.50
N THR A 315 -13.52 -4.07 -9.25
CA THR A 315 -14.64 -4.93 -9.63
C THR A 315 -15.85 -4.65 -8.76
N SER A 316 -17.03 -5.15 -9.15
CA SER A 316 -18.27 -4.95 -8.40
C SER A 316 -18.18 -5.52 -6.99
N GLU A 317 -17.50 -6.65 -6.84
CA GLU A 317 -17.23 -7.32 -5.57
C GLU A 317 -16.35 -6.45 -4.67
N GLN A 318 -15.31 -5.82 -5.23
CA GLN A 318 -14.43 -4.91 -4.49
C GLN A 318 -15.14 -3.63 -4.06
N VAL A 319 -16.03 -3.10 -4.89
CA VAL A 319 -16.88 -1.95 -4.53
C VAL A 319 -17.87 -2.34 -3.43
N GLN A 320 -18.48 -3.53 -3.53
CA GLN A 320 -19.38 -4.07 -2.52
C GLN A 320 -18.67 -4.24 -1.18
N GLU A 321 -17.51 -4.89 -1.18
CA GLU A 321 -16.69 -5.11 0.02
C GLU A 321 -16.33 -3.78 0.70
N LEU A 322 -16.00 -2.75 -0.08
CA LEU A 322 -15.73 -1.42 0.45
C LEU A 322 -16.98 -0.78 1.07
N ALA A 323 -18.13 -0.89 0.41
CA ALA A 323 -19.39 -0.38 0.94
C ALA A 323 -19.76 -1.07 2.26
N GLU A 324 -19.58 -2.38 2.35
CA GLU A 324 -19.82 -3.18 3.56
C GLU A 324 -18.88 -2.80 4.71
N ARG A 325 -17.60 -2.52 4.43
CA ARG A 325 -16.63 -2.00 5.42
C ARG A 325 -17.04 -0.64 5.98
N TYR A 326 -17.80 0.15 5.21
CA TYR A 326 -18.42 1.40 5.63
C TYR A 326 -19.83 1.25 6.21
N GLU A 327 -20.30 0.01 6.41
CA GLU A 327 -21.62 -0.34 6.93
C GLU A 327 -22.78 0.12 6.03
N LEU A 328 -22.52 0.33 4.74
CA LEU A 328 -23.56 0.64 3.75
C LEU A 328 -24.20 -0.65 3.22
N GLN A 329 -25.53 -0.69 3.23
CA GLN A 329 -26.31 -1.79 2.68
C GLN A 329 -26.72 -1.51 1.22
N TRP A 330 -25.73 -1.32 0.35
CA TRP A 330 -26.00 -1.07 -1.07
C TRP A 330 -26.39 -2.35 -1.81
N GLN A 331 -27.41 -2.23 -2.64
CA GLN A 331 -27.83 -3.29 -3.55
C GLN A 331 -26.93 -3.34 -4.78
N THR A 332 -26.89 -4.48 -5.47
CA THR A 332 -26.11 -4.67 -6.71
C THR A 332 -26.38 -3.58 -7.74
N GLN A 333 -27.64 -3.17 -7.93
CA GLN A 333 -28.01 -2.09 -8.86
C GLN A 333 -27.40 -0.73 -8.51
N GLN A 334 -27.24 -0.43 -7.22
CA GLN A 334 -26.62 0.81 -6.75
C GLN A 334 -25.12 0.79 -7.05
N ILE A 335 -24.47 -0.35 -6.82
CA ILE A 335 -23.05 -0.57 -7.12
C ILE A 335 -22.79 -0.44 -8.63
N GLU A 336 -23.60 -1.12 -9.45
CA GLU A 336 -23.53 -1.03 -10.90
C GLU A 336 -23.74 0.40 -11.42
N SER A 337 -24.68 1.14 -10.83
CA SER A 337 -24.94 2.54 -11.18
C SER A 337 -23.73 3.43 -10.89
N LEU A 338 -23.10 3.25 -9.72
CA LEU A 338 -21.89 3.99 -9.37
C LEU A 338 -20.71 3.60 -10.27
N GLN A 339 -20.50 2.30 -10.52
CA GLN A 339 -19.44 1.85 -11.41
C GLN A 339 -19.64 2.31 -12.85
N LYS A 340 -20.88 2.33 -13.36
CA LYS A 340 -21.17 2.93 -14.67
C LYS A 340 -20.84 4.42 -14.69
N ARG A 341 -21.01 5.11 -13.56
CA ARG A 341 -20.71 6.53 -13.44
C ARG A 341 -19.22 6.81 -13.42
N VAL A 342 -18.46 6.14 -12.56
CA VAL A 342 -17.04 6.47 -12.29
C VAL A 342 -16.03 5.41 -12.74
N GLY A 343 -16.49 4.35 -13.41
CA GLY A 343 -15.67 3.30 -14.02
C GLY A 343 -15.03 2.31 -13.05
N GLY A 344 -15.32 2.37 -11.74
CA GLY A 344 -14.61 1.60 -10.72
C GLY A 344 -13.27 2.22 -10.30
N HIS A 345 -13.04 3.51 -10.59
CA HIS A 345 -11.84 4.21 -10.15
C HIS A 345 -11.72 4.21 -8.61
N PRO A 346 -10.66 3.61 -8.01
CA PRO A 346 -10.57 3.40 -6.56
C PRO A 346 -10.83 4.65 -5.71
N TYR A 347 -10.15 5.76 -6.02
CA TYR A 347 -10.37 7.03 -5.33
C TYR A 347 -11.82 7.56 -5.45
N LEU A 348 -12.42 7.55 -6.65
CA LEU A 348 -13.78 8.08 -6.85
C LEU A 348 -14.85 7.20 -6.17
N ILE A 349 -14.66 5.88 -6.19
CA ILE A 349 -15.51 4.93 -5.48
C ILE A 349 -15.41 5.17 -3.97
N HIS A 350 -14.20 5.24 -3.44
CA HIS A 350 -13.96 5.43 -2.01
C HIS A 350 -14.55 6.78 -1.54
N LEU A 351 -14.41 7.84 -2.33
CA LEU A 351 -15.02 9.13 -2.04
C LEU A 351 -16.55 9.08 -2.01
N ALA A 352 -17.21 8.44 -2.98
CA ALA A 352 -18.67 8.28 -2.94
C ALA A 352 -19.13 7.49 -1.71
N ILE A 353 -18.47 6.36 -1.43
CA ILE A 353 -18.80 5.53 -0.27
C ILE A 353 -18.61 6.31 1.03
N TYR A 354 -17.50 7.05 1.17
CA TYR A 354 -17.24 7.91 2.32
C TYR A 354 -18.35 8.97 2.48
N LYS A 355 -18.67 9.71 1.41
CA LYS A 355 -19.69 10.76 1.43
C LYS A 355 -21.07 10.20 1.79
N SER A 356 -21.42 9.01 1.30
CA SER A 356 -22.66 8.35 1.71
C SER A 356 -22.64 7.86 3.14
N ALA A 357 -21.55 7.27 3.62
CA ALA A 357 -21.49 6.66 4.95
C ALA A 357 -21.26 7.67 6.09
N VAL A 358 -20.54 8.76 5.82
CA VAL A 358 -20.14 9.75 6.84
C VAL A 358 -21.00 11.00 6.75
N GLU A 359 -21.23 11.53 5.55
CA GLU A 359 -22.02 12.74 5.32
C GLU A 359 -23.49 12.44 5.00
N GLN A 360 -23.89 11.17 5.03
CA GLN A 360 -25.27 10.71 4.80
C GLN A 360 -25.87 11.18 3.45
N MET A 361 -25.01 11.42 2.46
CA MET A 361 -25.43 11.78 1.11
C MET A 361 -26.05 10.56 0.41
N SER A 362 -27.24 10.72 -0.16
CA SER A 362 -27.85 9.65 -0.95
C SER A 362 -27.04 9.39 -2.22
N LEU A 363 -26.89 8.12 -2.60
CA LEU A 363 -26.18 7.76 -3.83
C LEU A 363 -26.81 8.44 -5.06
N GLN A 364 -28.14 8.52 -5.11
CA GLN A 364 -28.84 9.21 -6.19
C GLN A 364 -28.38 10.66 -6.34
N HIS A 365 -28.30 11.40 -5.23
CA HIS A 365 -27.83 12.78 -5.26
C HIS A 365 -26.36 12.88 -5.68
N ILE A 366 -25.50 11.98 -5.21
CA ILE A 366 -24.09 11.91 -5.64
C ILE A 366 -24.00 11.71 -7.17
N LEU A 367 -24.79 10.79 -7.72
CA LEU A 367 -24.79 10.50 -9.16
C LEU A 367 -25.30 11.69 -9.98
N GLU A 368 -26.40 12.33 -9.56
CA GLU A 368 -27.00 13.49 -10.24
C GLU A 368 -26.10 14.73 -10.21
N ALA A 369 -25.38 14.98 -9.10
CA ALA A 369 -24.51 16.13 -8.95
C ALA A 369 -23.05 15.87 -9.40
N SER A 370 -22.71 14.65 -9.80
CA SER A 370 -21.32 14.20 -9.95
C SER A 370 -20.46 14.97 -10.95
N ASP A 371 -21.04 15.49 -12.03
CA ASP A 371 -20.37 16.31 -13.07
C ASP A 371 -20.61 17.82 -12.91
N GLN A 372 -21.28 18.24 -11.83
CA GLN A 372 -21.54 19.64 -11.53
C GLN A 372 -20.39 20.27 -10.75
N GLU A 373 -20.28 21.60 -10.78
CA GLU A 373 -19.26 22.35 -10.02
C GLU A 373 -19.39 22.20 -8.51
N THR A 374 -20.60 21.89 -8.03
CA THR A 374 -20.90 21.58 -6.62
C THR A 374 -20.75 20.10 -6.27
N GLY A 375 -20.41 19.26 -7.26
CA GLY A 375 -20.30 17.81 -7.11
C GLY A 375 -19.07 17.37 -6.31
N ILE A 376 -19.16 16.19 -5.70
CA ILE A 376 -18.06 15.64 -4.88
C ILE A 376 -16.78 15.38 -5.68
N TYR A 377 -16.88 15.24 -7.00
CA TYR A 377 -15.75 14.97 -7.89
C TYR A 377 -15.16 16.21 -8.54
N PHE A 378 -15.67 17.41 -8.25
CA PHE A 378 -15.28 18.64 -8.94
C PHE A 378 -13.77 18.88 -8.91
N SER A 379 -13.13 18.78 -7.75
CA SER A 379 -11.67 19.00 -7.62
C SER A 379 -10.84 18.01 -8.44
N HIS A 380 -11.32 16.78 -8.62
CA HIS A 380 -10.68 15.78 -9.46
C HIS A 380 -10.83 16.10 -10.95
N LEU A 381 -12.04 16.47 -11.36
CA LEU A 381 -12.35 16.85 -12.74
C LEU A 381 -11.61 18.12 -13.17
N LEU A 382 -11.51 19.11 -12.27
CA LEU A 382 -10.78 20.36 -12.52
C LEU A 382 -9.29 20.08 -12.77
N ARG A 383 -8.66 19.24 -11.95
CA ARG A 383 -7.25 18.85 -12.16
C ARG A 383 -7.05 18.15 -13.49
N LEU A 384 -7.92 17.20 -13.83
CA LEU A 384 -7.84 16.51 -15.13
C LEU A 384 -8.04 17.48 -16.30
N ARG A 385 -8.92 18.48 -16.15
CA ARG A 385 -9.11 19.53 -17.15
C ARG A 385 -7.84 20.38 -17.31
N GLU A 386 -7.25 20.84 -16.21
CA GLU A 386 -6.01 21.61 -16.24
C GLU A 386 -4.88 20.83 -16.92
N GLU A 387 -4.72 19.54 -16.60
CA GLU A 387 -3.73 18.66 -17.24
C GLU A 387 -4.02 18.47 -18.74
N LEU A 388 -5.28 18.23 -19.11
CA LEU A 388 -5.69 18.04 -20.51
C LEU A 388 -5.47 19.31 -21.35
N LEU A 389 -5.79 20.49 -20.80
CA LEU A 389 -5.66 21.78 -21.50
C LEU A 389 -4.22 22.25 -21.67
N GLN A 390 -3.23 21.61 -21.05
CA GLN A 390 -1.81 21.87 -21.33
C GLN A 390 -1.44 21.51 -22.77
N SER A 391 -2.19 20.62 -23.42
CA SER A 391 -2.00 20.25 -24.82
C SER A 391 -3.30 20.43 -25.60
N GLN A 392 -3.32 21.38 -26.53
CA GLN A 392 -4.47 21.62 -27.42
C GLN A 392 -4.81 20.38 -28.25
N ASP A 393 -3.80 19.61 -28.68
CA ASP A 393 -4.00 18.36 -29.43
C ASP A 393 -4.73 17.30 -28.60
N LEU A 394 -4.32 17.09 -27.33
CA LEU A 394 -4.98 16.14 -26.45
C LEU A 394 -6.40 16.59 -26.07
N ALA A 395 -6.60 17.88 -25.82
CA ALA A 395 -7.92 18.43 -25.54
C ALA A 395 -8.88 18.26 -26.72
N ALA A 396 -8.43 18.53 -27.96
CA ALA A 396 -9.21 18.29 -29.16
C ALA A 396 -9.55 16.81 -29.34
N ALA A 397 -8.56 15.92 -29.23
CA ALA A 397 -8.75 14.48 -29.34
C ALA A 397 -9.75 13.94 -28.31
N TYR A 398 -9.67 14.39 -27.05
CA TYR A 398 -10.64 13.98 -26.04
C TYR A 398 -12.03 14.59 -26.26
N GLY A 399 -12.12 15.80 -26.82
CA GLY A 399 -13.38 16.40 -27.24
C GLY A 399 -14.10 15.54 -28.29
N GLU A 400 -13.38 14.97 -29.25
CA GLU A 400 -13.93 14.02 -30.22
C GLU A 400 -14.40 12.72 -29.55
N ILE A 401 -13.59 12.16 -28.64
CA ILE A 401 -13.96 10.96 -27.86
C ILE A 401 -15.23 11.20 -27.04
N ALA A 402 -15.34 12.34 -26.35
CA ALA A 402 -16.47 12.64 -25.49
C ALA A 402 -17.79 12.74 -26.28
N ASN A 403 -17.71 13.19 -27.54
CA ASN A 403 -18.85 13.29 -28.45
C ASN A 403 -19.15 12.02 -29.26
N SER A 404 -18.29 11.00 -29.20
CA SER A 404 -18.47 9.73 -29.93
C SER A 404 -18.90 8.59 -29.01
N PRO A 405 -20.17 8.16 -29.03
CA PRO A 405 -20.65 7.05 -28.21
C PRO A 405 -20.08 5.69 -28.65
N THR A 406 -19.60 5.57 -29.88
CA THR A 406 -19.00 4.34 -30.43
C THR A 406 -17.49 4.28 -30.25
N GLY A 407 -16.86 5.36 -29.77
CA GLY A 407 -15.42 5.52 -29.75
C GLY A 407 -14.85 5.97 -31.10
N ILE A 408 -13.58 6.37 -31.09
CA ILE A 408 -12.83 6.80 -32.27
C ILE A 408 -11.45 6.15 -32.30
N GLU A 409 -10.83 6.08 -33.47
CA GLU A 409 -9.42 5.73 -33.57
C GLU A 409 -8.58 6.99 -33.38
N LEU A 410 -7.51 6.88 -32.58
CA LEU A 410 -6.53 7.94 -32.37
C LEU A 410 -5.13 7.41 -32.65
N ASN A 411 -4.17 8.33 -32.79
CA ASN A 411 -2.78 7.91 -32.89
C ASN A 411 -2.28 7.35 -31.54
N SER A 412 -1.24 6.52 -31.60
CA SER A 412 -0.71 5.83 -30.42
C SER A 412 -0.28 6.77 -29.30
N LEU A 413 0.25 7.97 -29.63
CA LEU A 413 0.70 8.94 -28.63
C LEU A 413 -0.48 9.56 -27.87
N GLN A 414 -1.54 9.96 -28.58
CA GLN A 414 -2.77 10.46 -27.96
C GLN A 414 -3.43 9.39 -27.07
N ILE A 415 -3.51 8.15 -27.57
CA ILE A 415 -4.02 7.01 -26.79
C ILE A 415 -3.23 6.88 -25.49
N TYR A 416 -1.91 6.89 -25.62
CA TYR A 416 -0.98 6.70 -24.51
C TYR A 416 -1.20 7.75 -23.40
N HIS A 417 -1.20 9.03 -23.77
CA HIS A 417 -1.40 10.14 -22.83
C HIS A 417 -2.79 10.11 -22.19
N LEU A 418 -3.83 9.86 -22.97
CA LEU A 418 -5.19 9.82 -22.43
C LEU A 418 -5.42 8.62 -21.49
N GLN A 419 -4.77 7.49 -21.75
CA GLN A 419 -4.79 6.32 -20.85
C GLN A 419 -4.07 6.61 -19.53
N SER A 420 -2.98 7.37 -19.58
CA SER A 420 -2.17 7.70 -18.41
C SER A 420 -2.90 8.66 -17.45
N LEU A 421 -3.71 9.56 -18.01
CA LEU A 421 -4.69 10.38 -17.26
C LEU A 421 -5.89 9.55 -16.73
N GLY A 422 -6.04 8.30 -17.16
CA GLY A 422 -7.15 7.42 -16.80
C GLY A 422 -8.48 7.79 -17.46
N LEU A 423 -8.46 8.69 -18.43
CA LEU A 423 -9.64 9.28 -19.09
C LEU A 423 -10.29 8.36 -20.13
N VAL A 424 -9.52 7.41 -20.69
CA VAL A 424 -9.98 6.52 -21.76
C VAL A 424 -9.80 5.04 -21.43
N LYS A 425 -10.46 4.19 -22.22
CA LYS A 425 -10.24 2.75 -22.32
C LYS A 425 -10.22 2.35 -23.80
N LEU A 426 -9.49 1.29 -24.12
CA LEU A 426 -9.45 0.72 -25.46
C LEU A 426 -10.44 -0.45 -25.57
N THR A 427 -11.09 -0.57 -26.71
CA THR A 427 -11.91 -1.74 -27.07
C THR A 427 -11.64 -2.05 -28.54
N GLY A 428 -10.78 -3.03 -28.80
CA GLY A 428 -10.16 -3.19 -30.11
C GLY A 428 -9.29 -1.96 -30.42
N ASN A 429 -9.49 -1.36 -31.60
CA ASN A 429 -8.80 -0.14 -32.03
C ASN A 429 -9.52 1.16 -31.61
N LEU A 430 -10.71 1.03 -31.00
CA LEU A 430 -11.52 2.18 -30.64
C LEU A 430 -11.20 2.65 -29.23
N VAL A 431 -11.06 3.97 -29.09
CA VAL A 431 -10.85 4.68 -27.85
C VAL A 431 -12.18 5.22 -27.35
N LEU A 432 -12.56 4.85 -26.13
CA LEU A 432 -13.80 5.28 -25.49
C LEU A 432 -13.49 6.02 -24.19
N PRO A 433 -14.41 6.90 -23.71
CA PRO A 433 -14.33 7.41 -22.34
C PRO A 433 -14.27 6.26 -21.35
N SER A 434 -13.42 6.37 -20.33
CA SER A 434 -13.28 5.32 -19.31
C SER A 434 -14.53 5.19 -18.44
N CYS A 435 -15.29 6.27 -18.25
CA CYS A 435 -16.57 6.28 -17.53
C CYS A 435 -17.50 7.41 -18.02
N SER A 436 -18.79 7.31 -17.68
CA SER A 436 -19.77 8.30 -18.11
C SER A 436 -19.62 9.66 -17.44
N LEU A 437 -19.02 9.72 -16.24
CA LEU A 437 -18.68 10.97 -15.56
C LEU A 437 -17.76 11.84 -16.43
N TYR A 438 -16.65 11.26 -16.90
CA TYR A 438 -15.69 12.01 -17.72
C TYR A 438 -16.30 12.40 -19.06
N GLN A 439 -17.04 11.48 -19.70
CA GLN A 439 -17.71 11.77 -20.96
C GLN A 439 -18.60 13.03 -20.86
N GLN A 440 -19.50 13.07 -19.87
CA GLN A 440 -20.46 14.17 -19.73
C GLN A 440 -19.80 15.48 -19.31
N TYR A 441 -18.87 15.41 -18.36
CA TYR A 441 -18.15 16.61 -17.91
C TYR A 441 -17.37 17.26 -19.05
N PHE A 442 -16.53 16.49 -19.75
CA PHE A 442 -15.69 17.04 -20.81
C PHE A 442 -16.45 17.37 -22.09
N GLN A 443 -17.54 16.67 -22.39
CA GLN A 443 -18.46 17.07 -23.47
C GLN A 443 -19.00 18.49 -23.22
N ARG A 444 -19.37 18.81 -21.97
CA ARG A 444 -19.85 20.15 -21.59
C ARG A 444 -18.74 21.19 -21.58
N GLU A 445 -17.64 20.92 -20.88
CA GLU A 445 -16.59 21.92 -20.68
C GLU A 445 -15.81 22.22 -21.96
N LEU A 446 -15.39 21.21 -22.72
CA LEU A 446 -14.67 21.43 -23.98
C LEU A 446 -15.58 22.00 -25.07
N GLY A 447 -16.90 21.72 -24.99
CA GLY A 447 -17.89 22.36 -25.85
C GLY A 447 -18.08 23.86 -25.57
N ARG A 448 -17.87 24.32 -24.33
CA ARG A 448 -17.89 25.75 -23.98
C ARG A 448 -16.66 26.48 -24.51
N ASP A 449 -15.48 25.87 -24.31
CA ASP A 449 -14.20 26.46 -24.70
C ASP A 449 -14.05 26.57 -26.24
N ALA A 450 -14.76 25.75 -27.02
CA ALA A 450 -14.80 25.85 -28.49
C ALA A 450 -15.66 27.01 -29.04
N VAL A 451 -16.49 27.64 -28.18
CA VAL A 451 -17.41 28.74 -28.56
C VAL A 451 -16.84 30.11 -28.15
N THR A 452 -15.79 30.13 -27.34
CA THR A 452 -15.01 31.32 -26.94
C THR A 452 -13.72 31.43 -27.74
#